data_AF-A0A227IX64-F1
#
_entry.id   AF-A0A227IX64-F1
#
_cell.length_a   1.000
_cell.length_b   1.000
_cell.length_c   1.000
_cell.angle_alpha   90.00
_cell.angle_beta   90.00
_cell.angle_gamma   90.00
#
_symmetry.space_group_name_H-M   'P 1'
#
loop_
_entity.id
_entity.type
_entity.pdbx_description
1 polymer ?
#
loop_
_entity_poly.entity_id
_entity_poly.type
_entity_poly.pdbx_seq_one_letter_code
_entity_poly.pdbx_strand_id
1 'polypeptide(L)' 'NQELASHEQIKGVLMIKEPWSIENGVLTPTLKIKRHVLEQKYHELGHNWPKDELVLWEEDL' A
#
# COMPACT_ATOMS: atom_id res chain seq x y z
N ASN A 1 -14.55 -8.46 -3.85
CA ASN A 1 -13.69 -9.66 -3.80
C ASN A 1 -14.39 -10.95 -4.18
N GLN A 2 -15.62 -11.25 -3.74
CA GLN A 2 -16.23 -12.58 -3.99
C GLN A 2 -16.52 -12.90 -5.47
N GLU A 3 -16.70 -11.87 -6.30
CA GLU A 3 -16.99 -12.02 -7.73
C GLU A 3 -15.75 -11.93 -8.63
N LEU A 4 -14.57 -11.63 -8.05
CA LEU A 4 -13.30 -11.48 -8.78
C LEU A 4 -12.55 -12.81 -8.82
N ALA A 5 -11.77 -13.04 -9.87
CA ALA A 5 -10.87 -14.19 -9.91
C ALA A 5 -9.83 -14.10 -8.79
N SER A 6 -9.32 -15.24 -8.30
CA SER A 6 -8.43 -15.26 -7.13
C SER A 6 -7.18 -14.39 -7.27
N HIS A 7 -6.67 -14.20 -8.50
CA HIS A 7 -5.50 -13.35 -8.77
C HIS A 7 -5.81 -11.85 -8.85
N GLU A 8 -7.08 -11.48 -8.97
CA GLU A 8 -7.57 -10.09 -8.97
C GLU A 8 -8.01 -9.64 -7.57
N GLN A 9 -8.18 -10.58 -6.64
CA GLN A 9 -8.58 -10.28 -5.27
C GLN A 9 -7.43 -9.61 -4.51
N ILE A 10 -7.77 -8.56 -3.77
CA ILE A 10 -6.83 -7.87 -2.89
C ILE A 10 -6.38 -8.83 -1.78
N LYS A 11 -5.08 -9.12 -1.73
CA LYS A 11 -4.48 -9.97 -0.69
C LYS A 11 -4.37 -9.27 0.66
N GLY A 12 -4.16 -7.95 0.67
CA GLY A 12 -3.94 -7.17 1.88
C GLY A 12 -4.06 -5.67 1.64
N VAL A 13 -4.39 -4.93 2.68
CA VAL A 13 -4.53 -3.47 2.70
C VAL A 13 -3.69 -2.92 3.84
N LEU A 14 -2.79 -1.99 3.52
CA LEU A 14 -2.05 -1.24 4.54
C LEU A 14 -2.77 0.09 4.78
N MET A 15 -3.13 0.36 6.04
CA MET A 15 -3.58 1.67 6.46
C MET A 15 -2.37 2.54 6.77
N ILE A 16 -2.10 3.50 5.89
CA ILE A 16 -1.02 4.48 6.07
C ILE A 16 -1.37 5.48 7.17
N LYS A 17 -0.40 5.82 8.00
CA LYS A 17 -0.55 6.83 9.06
C LYS A 17 -0.60 8.24 8.49
N GLU A 18 0.34 8.54 7.60
CA GLU A 18 0.48 9.87 7.01
C GLU A 18 -0.10 9.91 5.59
N PRO A 19 -0.88 10.97 5.26
CA PRO A 19 -1.40 11.13 3.91
C PRO A 19 -0.27 11.32 2.90
N TRP A 20 -0.44 10.77 1.71
CA TRP A 20 0.44 11.05 0.59
C TRP A 20 0.25 12.47 0.10
N SER A 21 1.35 13.19 -0.09
CA SER A 21 1.32 14.61 -0.43
C SER A 21 2.40 14.96 -1.44
N ILE A 22 2.36 16.18 -1.96
CA ILE A 22 3.42 16.69 -2.84
C ILE A 22 4.66 16.99 -2.00
N GLU A 23 4.44 17.47 -0.78
CA GLU A 23 5.42 17.89 0.21
C GLU A 23 6.28 16.73 0.70
N ASN A 24 5.68 15.57 0.99
CA ASN A 24 6.42 14.34 1.33
C ASN A 24 6.90 13.56 0.10
N GLY A 25 6.72 14.13 -1.10
CA GLY A 25 7.28 13.63 -2.34
C GLY A 25 6.58 12.40 -2.92
N VAL A 26 5.53 11.87 -2.28
CA VAL A 26 4.80 10.68 -2.75
C VAL A 26 3.92 10.99 -3.95
N LEU A 27 3.39 12.21 -4.04
CA LEU A 27 2.60 12.67 -5.18
C LEU A 27 3.44 13.52 -6.15
N THR A 28 3.08 13.50 -7.43
CA THR A 28 3.52 14.51 -8.39
C THR A 28 2.82 15.84 -8.12
N PRO A 29 3.34 16.98 -8.63
CA PRO A 29 2.62 18.26 -8.53
C PRO A 29 1.19 18.24 -9.10
N THR A 30 0.88 17.26 -9.94
CA THR A 30 -0.44 17.01 -10.53
C THR A 30 -1.27 15.93 -9.80
N LEU A 31 -0.89 15.59 -8.56
CA LEU A 31 -1.56 14.62 -7.67
C LEU A 31 -1.53 13.16 -8.13
N LYS A 32 -0.68 12.82 -9.11
CA LYS A 32 -0.47 11.41 -9.48
C LYS A 32 0.46 10.74 -8.47
N ILE A 33 0.18 9.49 -8.11
CA ILE A 33 1.04 8.70 -7.23
C ILE A 33 2.36 8.37 -7.92
N LYS A 34 3.49 8.58 -7.23
CA LYS A 34 4.81 8.10 -7.65
C LYS A 34 5.02 6.67 -7.17
N ARG A 35 4.63 5.70 -8.01
CA ARG A 35 4.67 4.26 -7.65
C ARG A 35 6.04 3.79 -7.15
N HIS A 36 7.13 4.19 -7.81
CA HIS A 36 8.49 3.80 -7.42
C HIS A 36 8.85 4.19 -5.97
N VAL A 37 8.32 5.31 -5.46
CA VAL A 37 8.53 5.74 -4.06
C VAL A 37 7.82 4.79 -3.10
N LEU A 38 6.56 4.44 -3.40
CA LEU A 38 5.78 3.50 -2.60
C LEU A 38 6.34 2.08 -2.67
N GLU A 39 6.75 1.64 -3.87
CA GLU A 39 7.38 0.34 -4.08
C GLU A 39 8.67 0.26 -3.25
N GLN A 40 9.55 1.26 -3.31
CA GLN A 40 10.76 1.27 -2.48
C GLN A 40 10.45 1.24 -0.96
N LYS A 41 9.41 1.96 -0.51
CA LYS A 41 9.05 2.03 0.91
C LYS A 41 8.43 0.73 1.44
N TYR A 42 7.56 0.09 0.66
CA TYR A 42 6.72 -1.02 1.12
C TYR A 42 7.00 -2.36 0.44
N HIS A 43 8.07 -2.48 -0.36
CA HIS A 43 8.40 -3.71 -1.09
C HIS A 43 8.43 -4.92 -0.16
N GLU A 44 9.22 -4.83 0.91
CA GLU A 44 9.44 -5.93 1.85
C GLU A 44 8.17 -6.29 2.62
N LEU A 45 7.38 -5.30 3.03
CA LEU A 45 6.11 -5.51 3.71
C LEU A 45 5.09 -6.20 2.79
N GLY A 46 4.99 -5.76 1.54
CA GLY A 46 4.11 -6.38 0.54
C GLY A 46 4.54 -7.80 0.19
N HIS A 47 5.85 -8.06 0.09
CA HIS A 47 6.40 -9.38 -0.16
C HIS A 47 6.13 -10.33 1.01
N ASN A 48 6.36 -9.87 2.24
CA ASN A 48 6.25 -10.64 3.47
C ASN A 48 4.91 -10.42 4.20
N TRP A 49 3.84 -10.18 3.46
CA TRP A 49 2.53 -9.92 4.05
C TRP A 49 2.09 -11.06 4.98
N PRO A 50 1.68 -10.79 6.23
CA PRO A 50 1.27 -11.81 7.19
C PRO A 50 0.13 -12.67 6.65
N LYS A 51 0.12 -13.95 7.03
CA LYS A 51 -0.98 -14.85 6.67
C LYS A 51 -2.23 -14.45 7.45
N ASP A 52 -3.39 -14.60 6.80
CA ASP A 52 -4.71 -14.41 7.38
C ASP A 52 -5.04 -12.98 7.88
N GLU A 53 -4.16 -12.00 7.62
CA GLU A 53 -4.40 -10.59 7.91
C GLU A 53 -4.80 -9.83 6.64
N LEU A 54 -6.02 -9.30 6.61
CA LEU A 54 -6.48 -8.48 5.49
C LEU A 54 -6.03 -7.02 5.61
N VAL A 55 -5.95 -6.48 6.84
CA VAL A 55 -5.67 -5.07 7.09
C VAL A 55 -4.56 -4.95 8.12
N LEU A 56 -3.50 -4.21 7.77
CA LEU A 56 -2.44 -3.82 8.70
C LEU A 56 -2.47 -2.31 8.91
N TRP A 57 -2.12 -1.86 10.10
CA TRP A 57 -2.00 -0.44 10.42
C TRP A 57 -0.52 -0.07 10.51
N GLU A 58 -0.08 0.96 9.76
CA GLU A 58 1.32 1.41 9.77
C GLU A 58 1.76 1.90 11.16
N GLU A 59 0.83 2.29 12.02
CA GLU A 59 1.14 2.69 13.41
C GLU A 59 1.62 1.54 14.30
N ASP A 60 1.26 0.30 13.93
CA ASP A 60 1.59 -0.92 14.69
C ASP A 60 2.80 -1.68 14.11
N LEU A 61 3.40 -1.16 13.02
CA LEU A 61 4.60 -1.71 12.37
C LEU A 61 5.89 -1.09 12.93
#